data_AF-A0A1F9AYR6-F1
#
_entry.id   AF-A0A1F9AYR6-F1
#
_cell.length_a   1.000
_cell.length_b   1.000
_cell.length_c   1.000
_cell.angle_alpha   90.00
_cell.angle_beta   90.00
_cell.angle_gamma   90.00
#
_symmetry.space_group_name_H-M   'P 1'
#
loop_
_entity.id
_entity.type
_entity.pdbx_description
1 polymer ?
#
loop_
_entity_poly.entity_id
_entity_poly.type
_entity_poly.pdbx_seq_one_letter_code
_entity_poly.pdbx_strand_id
1 'polypeptide(L)'
;MISSLFNQERINQELFGIKFNGHLSGEDYLIELIHSEISNQGKYPSYGRALRVEALYPDENIGWVVESKKKGVTRHPGIIDRKYGLGKVVFFAFDLGLSSEKSALFLDLLTHSLDHIHPVSETHTFYPGQLVPIEIKLKSLDGFYDLRISETYPEEILLYCPATDQWIVDHPWEIDVRLDADEMNTLLYYALAPDKIGRFTFHTEVGCMDNGVYQFYQGMITDILTVKDTATMADEIITLLSSLSVSGQEDAKVKNAVRYINDVRTRVIAGEKDIEKNIGDMLKAIDSLISITSAEIPDIRLMMDHLLRFWEGRWYFYR
;
A
#
# COMPACT_ATOMS: atom_id res chain seq x y z
N MET A 1 7.90 -2.21 0.67
CA MET A 1 8.71 -1.80 1.85
C MET A 1 10.18 -1.77 1.48
N ILE A 2 10.93 -0.74 1.89
CA ILE A 2 12.40 -0.70 1.78
C ILE A 2 12.98 -1.09 3.14
N SER A 3 13.93 -2.02 3.15
CA SER A 3 14.57 -2.46 4.38
C SER A 3 16.10 -2.41 4.26
N SER A 4 16.72 -1.82 5.28
CA SER A 4 18.16 -1.64 5.43
C SER A 4 18.50 -1.91 6.89
N LEU A 5 18.93 -3.14 7.19
CA LEU A 5 18.98 -3.68 8.55
C LEU A 5 20.37 -3.57 9.17
N PHE A 6 20.85 -2.34 9.35
CA PHE A 6 22.20 -2.08 9.88
C PHE A 6 22.29 -2.05 11.42
N ASN A 7 21.14 -1.98 12.10
CA ASN A 7 21.07 -1.81 13.56
C ASN A 7 20.40 -2.99 14.30
N GLN A 8 20.01 -4.07 13.61
CA GLN A 8 19.38 -5.22 14.26
C GLN A 8 20.34 -6.41 14.37
N GLU A 9 20.89 -6.64 15.56
CA GLU A 9 21.85 -7.72 15.83
C GLU A 9 21.22 -9.12 15.94
N ARG A 10 19.89 -9.26 15.83
CA ARG A 10 19.17 -10.52 16.09
C ARG A 10 18.07 -10.82 15.09
N ILE A 11 18.42 -10.85 13.80
CA ILE A 11 17.53 -11.41 12.78
C ILE A 11 17.86 -12.90 12.64
N ASN A 12 17.26 -13.71 13.51
CA ASN A 12 17.39 -15.18 13.47
C ASN A 12 16.34 -15.84 12.57
N GLN A 13 15.58 -15.07 11.80
CA GLN A 13 14.50 -15.56 10.94
C GLN A 13 14.76 -15.18 9.48
N GLU A 14 14.30 -16.05 8.58
CA GLU A 14 14.26 -15.81 7.14
C GLU A 14 13.24 -14.69 6.85
N LEU A 15 13.75 -13.48 6.64
CA LEU A 15 12.98 -12.27 6.38
C LEU A 15 13.41 -11.69 5.04
N PHE A 16 12.47 -11.18 4.25
CA PHE A 16 12.74 -10.53 2.95
C PHE A 16 13.44 -11.41 1.90
N GLY A 17 13.32 -12.73 2.01
CA GLY A 17 13.96 -13.67 1.09
C GLY A 17 15.46 -13.84 1.33
N ILE A 18 15.97 -13.38 2.49
CA ILE A 18 17.37 -13.53 2.86
C ILE A 18 17.56 -14.35 4.13
N LYS A 19 18.76 -14.92 4.23
CA LYS A 19 19.33 -15.42 5.47
C LYS A 19 20.54 -14.57 5.86
N PHE A 20 20.47 -13.97 7.04
CA PHE A 20 21.54 -13.14 7.57
C PHE A 20 22.68 -13.99 8.12
N ASN A 21 23.90 -13.74 7.63
CA ASN A 21 25.12 -14.50 7.98
C ASN A 21 26.19 -13.59 8.63
N GLY A 22 25.81 -12.42 9.14
CA GLY A 22 26.72 -11.47 9.79
C GLY A 22 27.11 -10.28 8.92
N HIS A 23 28.26 -9.68 9.21
CA HIS A 23 28.78 -8.51 8.50
C HIS A 23 30.00 -8.90 7.64
N LEU A 24 30.23 -8.17 6.55
CA LEU A 24 31.50 -8.21 5.84
C LEU A 24 32.57 -7.44 6.64
N SER A 25 33.83 -7.84 6.51
CA SER A 25 34.92 -7.43 7.43
C SER A 25 35.56 -6.08 7.11
N GLY A 26 35.02 -5.33 6.16
CA GLY A 26 35.54 -4.06 5.66
C GLY A 26 34.42 -3.07 5.39
N GLU A 27 34.74 -2.01 4.67
CA GLU A 27 33.85 -0.90 4.37
C GLU A 27 34.04 -0.47 2.91
N ASP A 28 33.12 0.36 2.43
CA ASP A 28 33.16 1.01 1.12
C ASP A 28 33.29 0.03 -0.05
N TYR A 29 32.34 -0.91 -0.13
CA TYR A 29 32.34 -1.97 -1.13
C TYR A 29 31.87 -1.49 -2.50
N LEU A 30 32.34 -2.14 -3.56
CA LEU A 30 31.76 -1.97 -4.90
C LEU A 30 30.45 -2.75 -5.01
N ILE A 31 29.38 -2.08 -5.41
CA ILE A 31 28.08 -2.67 -5.72
C ILE A 31 27.99 -2.88 -7.23
N GLU A 32 27.81 -4.12 -7.67
CA GLU A 32 27.53 -4.47 -9.07
C GLU A 32 26.02 -4.65 -9.24
N LEU A 33 25.36 -3.75 -9.98
CA LEU A 33 23.94 -3.87 -10.32
C LEU A 33 23.76 -4.68 -11.59
N ILE A 34 22.75 -5.53 -11.59
CA ILE A 34 22.23 -6.22 -12.77
C ILE A 34 21.07 -5.37 -13.32
N HIS A 35 20.86 -5.38 -14.63
CA HIS A 35 19.68 -4.73 -15.20
C HIS A 35 18.40 -5.35 -14.64
N SER A 36 17.51 -4.51 -14.10
CA SER A 36 16.25 -4.89 -13.47
C SER A 36 15.22 -3.75 -13.61
N GLU A 37 13.99 -3.97 -13.13
CA GLU A 37 12.93 -2.95 -13.12
C GLU A 37 13.31 -1.70 -12.29
N ILE A 38 14.17 -1.85 -11.29
CA ILE A 38 14.57 -0.76 -10.39
C ILE A 38 15.97 -0.20 -10.66
N SER A 39 16.74 -0.83 -11.56
CA SER A 39 18.13 -0.41 -11.77
C SER A 39 18.69 -0.74 -13.15
N ASN A 40 19.56 0.14 -13.62
CA ASN A 40 20.41 -0.12 -14.78
C ASN A 40 21.68 -0.85 -14.35
N GLN A 41 22.16 -1.75 -15.23
CA GLN A 41 23.42 -2.45 -15.01
C GLN A 41 24.56 -1.44 -14.81
N GLY A 42 25.37 -1.63 -13.77
CA GLY A 42 26.45 -0.70 -13.45
C GLY A 42 27.27 -1.13 -12.24
N LYS A 43 28.30 -0.35 -11.92
CA LYS A 43 29.13 -0.56 -10.73
C LYS A 43 29.27 0.74 -9.96
N TYR A 44 28.98 0.71 -8.66
CA TYR A 44 28.91 1.90 -7.83
C TYR A 44 29.63 1.68 -6.51
N PRO A 45 30.44 2.64 -6.03
CA PRO A 45 31.01 2.54 -4.70
C PRO A 45 29.92 2.77 -3.64
N SER A 46 29.56 1.75 -2.87
CA SER A 46 28.81 1.96 -1.62
C SER A 46 29.73 2.53 -0.56
N TYR A 47 29.14 3.14 0.47
CA TYR A 47 29.87 3.69 1.60
C TYR A 47 29.39 3.08 2.91
N GLY A 48 30.33 2.85 3.83
CA GLY A 48 30.05 2.23 5.12
C GLY A 48 30.07 0.70 5.07
N ARG A 49 29.35 0.06 6.01
CA ARG A 49 29.38 -1.39 6.20
C ARG A 49 28.43 -2.10 5.23
N ALA A 50 28.73 -3.36 4.96
CA ALA A 50 27.84 -4.25 4.23
C ALA A 50 27.56 -5.52 5.02
N LEU A 51 26.35 -6.03 4.87
CA LEU A 51 25.86 -7.27 5.46
C LEU A 51 26.31 -8.45 4.60
N ARG A 52 26.66 -9.55 5.25
CA ARG A 52 26.83 -10.84 4.61
C ARG A 52 25.50 -11.57 4.67
N VAL A 53 24.85 -11.71 3.52
CA VAL A 53 23.56 -12.39 3.41
C VAL A 53 23.63 -13.52 2.40
N GLU A 54 22.72 -14.47 2.50
CA GLU A 54 22.43 -15.48 1.50
C GLU A 54 21.04 -15.21 0.93
N ALA A 55 20.90 -15.20 -0.39
CA ALA A 55 19.61 -15.12 -1.05
C ALA A 55 18.97 -16.51 -1.00
N LEU A 56 17.78 -16.62 -0.39
CA LEU A 56 17.02 -17.86 -0.37
C LEU A 56 16.49 -18.22 -1.78
N TYR A 57 16.35 -17.21 -2.63
CA TYR A 57 15.88 -17.29 -4.01
C TYR A 57 16.88 -16.52 -4.90
N PRO A 58 17.90 -17.21 -5.46
CA PRO A 58 19.01 -16.54 -6.15
C PRO A 58 18.62 -15.71 -7.37
N ASP A 59 17.49 -16.03 -7.99
CA ASP A 59 16.88 -15.33 -9.12
C ASP A 59 16.29 -13.95 -8.75
N GLU A 60 15.98 -13.73 -7.46
CA GLU A 60 15.52 -12.44 -6.92
C GLU A 60 16.68 -11.47 -6.62
N ASN A 61 17.93 -11.91 -6.78
CA ASN A 61 19.10 -11.06 -6.54
C ASN A 61 19.46 -10.21 -7.76
N ILE A 62 19.25 -8.90 -7.63
CA ILE A 62 19.45 -7.91 -8.70
C ILE A 62 20.71 -7.06 -8.52
N GLY A 63 21.47 -7.28 -7.44
CA GLY A 63 22.72 -6.57 -7.19
C GLY A 63 23.67 -7.37 -6.32
N TRP A 64 24.98 -7.11 -6.43
CA TRP A 64 26.02 -7.82 -5.70
C TRP A 64 26.91 -6.84 -4.92
N VAL A 65 27.22 -7.17 -3.67
CA VAL A 65 28.35 -6.58 -2.95
C VAL A 65 29.62 -7.33 -3.35
N VAL A 66 30.59 -6.63 -3.93
CA VAL A 66 31.84 -7.21 -4.42
C VAL A 66 32.94 -7.02 -3.39
N GLU A 67 33.43 -8.14 -2.85
CA GLU A 67 34.55 -8.18 -1.93
C GLU A 67 35.82 -8.59 -2.68
N SER A 68 36.76 -7.65 -2.87
CA SER A 68 38.06 -7.93 -3.47
C SER A 68 39.11 -8.22 -2.40
N LYS A 69 39.65 -9.44 -2.39
CA LYS A 69 40.74 -9.88 -1.49
C LYS A 69 41.95 -10.29 -2.31
N LYS A 70 43.12 -10.38 -1.67
CA LYS A 70 44.36 -10.87 -2.31
C LYS A 70 44.21 -12.23 -3.01
N LYS A 71 43.27 -13.06 -2.55
CA LYS A 71 43.00 -14.42 -3.07
C LYS A 71 41.96 -14.47 -4.19
N GLY A 72 41.36 -13.35 -4.56
CA GLY A 72 40.32 -13.28 -5.60
C GLY A 72 39.16 -12.37 -5.23
N VAL A 73 38.16 -12.37 -6.11
CA VAL A 73 36.94 -11.57 -5.98
C VAL A 73 35.80 -12.49 -5.57
N THR A 74 35.11 -12.14 -4.49
CA THR A 74 33.90 -12.83 -4.01
C THR A 74 32.70 -11.90 -4.17
N ARG A 75 31.58 -12.44 -4.65
CA ARG A 75 30.31 -11.70 -4.76
C ARG A 75 29.34 -12.20 -3.69
N HIS A 76 28.76 -11.27 -2.94
CA HIS A 76 27.71 -11.54 -1.97
C HIS A 76 26.42 -10.88 -2.47
N PRO A 77 25.24 -11.50 -2.28
CA PRO A 77 23.97 -10.85 -2.62
C PRO A 77 23.89 -9.48 -1.97
N GLY A 78 23.58 -8.47 -2.78
CA GLY A 78 23.65 -7.05 -2.40
C GLY A 78 22.31 -6.35 -2.44
N ILE A 79 21.45 -6.74 -3.38
CA ILE A 79 20.10 -6.21 -3.50
C ILE A 79 19.17 -7.35 -3.87
N ILE A 80 18.15 -7.55 -3.05
CA ILE A 80 17.10 -8.55 -3.28
C ILE A 80 15.81 -7.81 -3.58
N ASP A 81 15.22 -8.09 -4.73
CA ASP A 81 13.88 -7.63 -5.10
C ASP A 81 12.92 -8.80 -5.03
N ARG A 82 11.99 -8.73 -4.06
CA ARG A 82 11.10 -9.84 -3.74
C ARG A 82 9.65 -9.40 -3.74
N LYS A 83 8.82 -10.26 -4.33
CA LYS A 83 7.36 -10.13 -4.30
C LYS A 83 6.74 -11.06 -3.26
N TYR A 84 5.91 -10.50 -2.40
CA TYR A 84 5.08 -11.18 -1.40
C TYR A 84 3.61 -10.86 -1.68
N GLY A 85 2.91 -11.69 -2.45
CA GLY A 85 1.56 -11.34 -2.91
C GLY A 85 1.61 -10.11 -3.83
N LEU A 86 0.88 -9.03 -3.53
CA LEU A 86 1.07 -7.73 -4.20
C LEU A 86 2.14 -6.85 -3.55
N GLY A 87 2.57 -7.17 -2.33
CA GLY A 87 3.62 -6.42 -1.67
C GLY A 87 4.94 -6.68 -2.36
N LYS A 88 5.70 -5.62 -2.68
CA LYS A 88 7.09 -5.76 -3.10
C LYS A 88 8.00 -5.27 -1.98
N VAL A 89 9.14 -5.93 -1.84
CA VAL A 89 10.19 -5.59 -0.89
C VAL A 89 11.49 -5.51 -1.66
N VAL A 90 12.19 -4.38 -1.51
CA VAL A 90 13.57 -4.25 -1.95
C VAL A 90 14.44 -4.18 -0.71
N PHE A 91 15.34 -5.15 -0.58
CA PHE A 91 16.30 -5.23 0.51
C PHE A 91 17.69 -4.84 0.01
N PHE A 92 18.38 -4.00 0.78
CA PHE A 92 19.75 -3.58 0.50
C PHE A 92 20.71 -4.11 1.58
N ALA A 93 21.71 -4.87 1.16
CA ALA A 93 22.75 -5.41 2.04
C ALA A 93 23.90 -4.41 2.30
N PHE A 94 23.78 -3.15 1.88
CA PHE A 94 24.74 -2.08 2.14
C PHE A 94 24.03 -0.82 2.64
N ASP A 95 24.77 0.08 3.28
CA ASP A 95 24.20 1.29 3.88
C ASP A 95 23.75 2.27 2.78
N LEU A 96 22.46 2.24 2.48
CA LEU A 96 21.88 3.06 1.43
C LEU A 96 21.84 4.54 1.83
N GLY A 97 21.73 4.86 3.13
CA GLY A 97 21.67 6.24 3.61
C GLY A 97 23.02 6.94 3.42
N LEU A 98 24.10 6.34 3.90
CA LEU A 98 25.45 6.88 3.68
C LEU A 98 25.82 6.87 2.20
N SER A 99 25.34 5.90 1.43
CA SER A 99 25.64 5.81 0.00
C SER A 99 24.90 6.85 -0.83
N SER A 100 23.65 7.19 -0.49
CA SER A 100 22.85 8.19 -1.22
C SER A 100 23.32 9.61 -0.97
N GLU A 101 23.84 9.93 0.22
CA GLU A 101 24.45 11.24 0.51
C GLU A 101 25.67 11.54 -0.37
N LYS A 102 26.40 10.50 -0.80
CA LYS A 102 27.68 10.62 -1.50
C LYS A 102 27.60 10.34 -3.00
N SER A 103 26.47 9.86 -3.51
CA SER A 103 26.31 9.51 -4.92
C SER A 103 24.85 9.60 -5.36
N ALA A 104 24.59 10.49 -6.32
CA ALA A 104 23.28 10.69 -6.93
C ALA A 104 22.70 9.40 -7.56
N LEU A 105 23.56 8.46 -7.94
CA LEU A 105 23.14 7.19 -8.55
C LEU A 105 22.41 6.28 -7.54
N PHE A 106 22.72 6.39 -6.24
CA PHE A 106 21.96 5.68 -5.20
C PHE A 106 20.65 6.40 -4.85
N LEU A 107 20.57 7.71 -5.10
CA LEU A 107 19.29 8.43 -5.01
C LEU A 107 18.35 7.93 -6.10
N ASP A 108 18.81 7.80 -7.34
CA ASP A 108 18.01 7.23 -8.44
C ASP A 108 17.56 5.80 -8.12
N LEU A 109 18.47 4.96 -7.61
CA LEU A 109 18.15 3.60 -7.19
C LEU A 109 17.09 3.59 -6.09
N LEU A 110 17.19 4.48 -5.10
CA LEU A 110 16.20 4.61 -4.02
C LEU A 110 14.84 5.06 -4.57
N THR A 111 14.81 6.06 -5.45
CA THR A 111 13.58 6.55 -6.09
C THR A 111 12.91 5.45 -6.90
N HIS A 112 13.63 4.78 -7.81
CA HIS A 112 13.07 3.66 -8.57
C HIS A 112 12.62 2.49 -7.68
N SER A 113 13.34 2.23 -6.59
CA SER A 113 12.92 1.23 -5.62
C SER A 113 11.62 1.61 -4.92
N LEU A 114 11.45 2.89 -4.55
CA LEU A 114 10.22 3.42 -3.94
C LEU A 114 9.04 3.34 -4.91
N ASP A 115 9.23 3.76 -6.16
CA ASP A 115 8.21 3.71 -7.21
C ASP A 115 7.81 2.26 -7.53
N HIS A 116 8.79 1.36 -7.55
CA HIS A 116 8.55 -0.05 -7.79
C HIS A 116 7.72 -0.72 -6.71
N ILE A 117 8.02 -0.43 -5.44
CA ILE A 117 7.30 -1.04 -4.30
C ILE A 117 5.95 -0.36 -4.00
N HIS A 118 5.78 0.89 -4.42
CA HIS A 118 4.53 1.64 -4.35
C HIS A 118 4.04 1.89 -5.78
N PRO A 119 3.55 0.85 -6.49
CA PRO A 119 2.97 1.07 -7.80
C PRO A 119 1.90 2.14 -7.65
N VAL A 120 2.00 3.19 -8.48
CA VAL A 120 0.99 4.24 -8.57
C VAL A 120 -0.32 3.53 -8.89
N SER A 121 -1.19 3.40 -7.89
CA SER A 121 -2.49 2.76 -8.07
C SER A 121 -3.22 3.56 -9.16
N GLU A 122 -3.88 2.87 -10.09
CA GLU A 122 -4.76 3.54 -11.05
C GLU A 122 -5.68 4.46 -10.26
N THR A 123 -5.52 5.77 -10.45
CA THR A 123 -5.77 6.83 -9.46
C THR A 123 -7.24 7.02 -9.06
N HIS A 124 -8.12 6.14 -9.53
CA HIS A 124 -9.56 6.23 -9.36
C HIS A 124 -10.20 4.91 -8.95
N THR A 125 -9.50 3.77 -8.93
CA THR A 125 -10.10 2.46 -8.61
C THR A 125 -9.80 2.07 -7.17
N PHE A 126 -10.85 1.88 -6.37
CA PHE A 126 -10.76 1.56 -4.95
C PHE A 126 -11.62 0.35 -4.59
N TYR A 127 -11.27 -0.29 -3.48
CA TYR A 127 -12.05 -1.36 -2.88
C TYR A 127 -12.99 -0.80 -1.80
N PRO A 128 -14.10 -1.48 -1.50
CA PRO A 128 -14.99 -1.14 -0.41
C PRO A 128 -14.25 -0.92 0.91
N GLY A 129 -14.70 0.07 1.68
CA GLY A 129 -14.17 0.38 3.01
C GLY A 129 -12.76 0.98 3.02
N GLN A 130 -12.16 1.25 1.85
CA GLN A 130 -10.91 2.00 1.78
C GLN A 130 -11.15 3.49 1.98
N LEU A 131 -10.28 4.13 2.75
CA LEU A 131 -10.21 5.59 2.83
C LEU A 131 -9.47 6.11 1.59
N VAL A 132 -10.17 6.82 0.74
CA VAL A 132 -9.67 7.45 -0.48
C VAL A 132 -9.31 8.90 -0.18
N PRO A 133 -8.02 9.30 -0.27
CA PRO A 133 -7.64 10.68 -0.04
C PRO A 133 -8.17 11.56 -1.18
N ILE A 134 -8.84 12.64 -0.83
CA ILE A 134 -9.21 13.72 -1.75
C ILE A 134 -8.47 14.98 -1.30
N GLU A 135 -7.69 15.55 -2.21
CA GLU A 135 -6.84 16.70 -1.97
C GLU A 135 -7.30 17.87 -2.86
N ILE A 136 -7.70 18.98 -2.23
CA ILE A 136 -8.02 20.24 -2.90
C ILE A 136 -6.89 21.22 -2.60
N LYS A 137 -6.16 21.63 -3.65
CA LYS A 137 -5.09 22.62 -3.57
C LYS A 137 -5.60 23.96 -4.05
N LEU A 138 -5.53 24.95 -3.17
CA LEU A 138 -5.90 26.32 -3.45
C LEU A 138 -4.65 27.20 -3.41
N LYS A 139 -4.54 28.11 -4.36
CA LYS A 139 -3.44 29.07 -4.42
C LYS A 139 -3.96 30.46 -4.75
N SER A 140 -3.64 31.43 -3.92
CA SER A 140 -3.81 32.84 -4.26
C SER A 140 -2.70 33.29 -5.20
N LEU A 141 -3.04 34.16 -6.17
CA LEU A 141 -2.07 34.67 -7.15
C LEU A 141 -1.61 36.10 -6.87
N ASP A 142 -2.40 36.93 -6.17
CA ASP A 142 -2.09 38.35 -6.04
C ASP A 142 -2.82 39.09 -4.88
N GLY A 143 -3.64 38.41 -4.08
CA GLY A 143 -4.49 39.08 -3.10
C GLY A 143 -4.87 38.20 -1.92
N PHE A 144 -5.57 38.78 -0.95
CA PHE A 144 -6.21 37.97 0.09
C PHE A 144 -7.65 37.67 -0.32
N TYR A 145 -8.10 36.45 -0.03
CA TYR A 145 -9.43 35.96 -0.41
C TYR A 145 -10.04 35.20 0.76
N ASP A 146 -11.28 35.54 1.10
CA ASP A 146 -12.13 34.72 1.96
C ASP A 146 -12.94 33.81 1.03
N LEU A 147 -12.55 32.53 0.97
CA LEU A 147 -13.15 31.54 0.10
C LEU A 147 -14.16 30.70 0.87
N ARG A 148 -15.22 30.31 0.18
CA ARG A 148 -16.12 29.24 0.58
C ARG A 148 -16.02 28.09 -0.40
N ILE A 149 -15.74 26.91 0.13
CA ILE A 149 -15.70 25.64 -0.60
C ILE A 149 -16.96 24.87 -0.21
N SER A 150 -17.69 24.35 -1.20
CA SER A 150 -18.84 23.47 -0.99
C SER A 150 -18.59 22.15 -1.70
N GLU A 151 -18.61 21.05 -0.95
CA GLU A 151 -18.38 19.71 -1.46
C GLU A 151 -19.68 18.90 -1.45
N THR A 152 -20.14 18.50 -2.64
CA THR A 152 -21.32 17.63 -2.82
C THR A 152 -20.90 16.24 -3.28
N TYR A 153 -21.35 15.20 -2.59
CA TYR A 153 -21.00 13.80 -2.82
C TYR A 153 -22.21 12.87 -2.64
N PRO A 154 -22.19 11.63 -3.16
CA PRO A 154 -23.31 10.70 -2.99
C PRO A 154 -23.57 10.34 -1.52
N GLU A 155 -24.83 10.12 -1.14
CA GLU A 155 -25.23 9.79 0.25
C GLU A 155 -24.57 8.52 0.80
N GLU A 156 -24.14 7.60 -0.06
CA GLU A 156 -23.46 6.38 0.37
C GLU A 156 -21.99 6.60 0.78
N ILE A 157 -21.43 7.78 0.50
CA ILE A 157 -20.06 8.14 0.88
C ILE A 157 -20.06 8.78 2.26
N LEU A 158 -19.13 8.35 3.11
CA LEU A 158 -18.79 9.03 4.36
C LEU A 158 -17.47 9.78 4.20
N LEU A 159 -17.39 11.02 4.66
CA LEU A 159 -16.15 11.81 4.65
C LEU A 159 -15.54 11.90 6.04
N TYR A 160 -14.25 11.63 6.15
CA TYR A 160 -13.46 11.82 7.36
C TYR A 160 -12.49 12.99 7.18
N CYS A 161 -12.56 13.96 8.10
CA CYS A 161 -11.66 15.10 8.11
C CYS A 161 -10.55 14.90 9.15
N PRO A 162 -9.29 14.70 8.74
CA PRO A 162 -8.18 14.48 9.67
C PRO A 162 -7.82 15.74 10.47
N ALA A 163 -8.19 16.93 10.00
CA ALA A 163 -7.91 18.19 10.69
C ALA A 163 -8.78 18.37 11.95
N THR A 164 -10.01 17.85 11.92
CA THR A 164 -10.94 17.88 13.05
C THR A 164 -11.05 16.56 13.78
N ASP A 165 -10.46 15.48 13.24
CA ASP A 165 -10.59 14.10 13.72
C ASP A 165 -12.05 13.64 13.81
N GLN A 166 -12.86 14.02 12.83
CA GLN A 166 -14.31 13.78 12.83
C GLN A 166 -14.83 13.34 11.46
N TRP A 167 -15.90 12.55 11.50
CA TRP A 167 -16.75 12.29 10.34
C TRP A 167 -17.59 13.52 10.04
N ILE A 168 -17.63 13.91 8.76
CA ILE A 168 -18.47 15.00 8.28
C ILE A 168 -19.89 14.47 8.09
N VAL A 169 -20.83 15.11 8.77
CA VAL A 169 -22.26 14.79 8.70
C VAL A 169 -23.05 15.78 7.85
N ASP A 170 -22.45 16.93 7.54
CA ASP A 170 -23.06 17.98 6.73
C ASP A 170 -23.01 17.60 5.25
N HIS A 171 -24.13 17.82 4.55
CA HIS A 171 -24.23 17.56 3.12
C HIS A 171 -25.11 18.64 2.45
N PRO A 172 -24.55 19.50 1.57
CA PRO A 172 -23.12 19.58 1.21
C PRO A 172 -22.23 19.97 2.38
N TRP A 173 -20.95 19.61 2.31
CA TRP A 173 -19.96 20.04 3.30
C TRP A 173 -19.40 21.40 2.90
N GLU A 174 -19.67 22.42 3.71
CA GLU A 174 -19.16 23.78 3.50
C GLU A 174 -17.95 24.09 4.38
N ILE A 175 -16.94 24.72 3.79
CA ILE A 175 -15.68 25.07 4.45
C ILE A 175 -15.30 26.49 4.05
N ASP A 176 -15.11 27.36 5.04
CA ASP A 176 -14.58 28.70 4.82
C ASP A 176 -13.05 28.67 5.00
N VAL A 177 -12.32 29.13 3.99
CA VAL A 177 -10.85 29.18 3.96
C VAL A 177 -10.41 30.59 3.65
N ARG A 178 -9.52 31.13 4.48
CA ARG A 178 -8.84 32.40 4.20
C ARG A 178 -7.49 32.12 3.55
N LEU A 179 -7.20 32.80 2.45
CA LEU A 179 -5.90 32.80 1.79
C LEU A 179 -5.33 34.22 1.82
N ASP A 180 -4.09 34.37 2.25
CA ASP A 180 -3.31 35.59 2.04
C ASP A 180 -2.68 35.60 0.63
N ALA A 181 -2.08 36.74 0.25
CA ALA A 181 -1.43 36.89 -1.06
C ALA A 181 -0.30 35.87 -1.24
N ASP A 182 -0.27 35.23 -2.41
CA ASP A 182 0.67 34.14 -2.77
C ASP A 182 0.61 32.89 -1.87
N GLU A 183 -0.37 32.78 -0.98
CA GLU A 183 -0.53 31.63 -0.09
C GLU A 183 -1.06 30.40 -0.86
N MET A 184 -0.55 29.23 -0.49
CA MET A 184 -1.10 27.93 -0.89
C MET A 184 -1.71 27.26 0.33
N ASN A 185 -2.96 26.83 0.21
CA ASN A 185 -3.64 26.03 1.22
C ASN A 185 -4.02 24.68 0.60
N THR A 186 -3.84 23.62 1.38
CA THR A 186 -4.24 22.28 1.01
C THR A 186 -5.31 21.80 1.97
N LEU A 187 -6.49 21.53 1.42
CA LEU A 187 -7.53 20.81 2.12
C LEU A 187 -7.40 19.32 1.79
N LEU A 188 -7.23 18.50 2.82
CA LEU A 188 -7.15 17.04 2.71
C LEU A 188 -8.27 16.41 3.55
N TYR A 189 -9.05 15.56 2.93
CA TYR A 189 -10.05 14.71 3.58
C TYR A 189 -10.05 13.32 2.95
N TYR A 190 -10.73 12.38 3.59
CA TYR A 190 -10.80 11.01 3.12
C TYR A 190 -12.25 10.61 2.87
N ALA A 191 -12.55 10.10 1.69
CA ALA A 191 -13.83 9.48 1.38
C ALA A 191 -13.76 7.97 1.67
N LEU A 192 -14.67 7.45 2.48
CA LEU A 192 -14.81 6.01 2.68
C LEU A 192 -15.53 5.41 1.47
N ALA A 193 -14.83 4.59 0.68
CA ALA A 193 -15.41 3.91 -0.47
C ALA A 193 -16.55 2.97 -0.01
N PRO A 194 -17.73 3.02 -0.65
CA PRO A 194 -18.89 2.27 -0.20
C PRO A 194 -18.78 0.81 -0.64
N ASP A 195 -19.51 -0.06 0.05
CA ASP A 195 -19.66 -1.47 -0.34
C ASP A 195 -20.70 -1.63 -1.46
N LYS A 196 -20.41 -0.99 -2.59
CA LYS A 196 -21.28 -0.95 -3.77
C LYS A 196 -20.44 -0.68 -5.01
N ILE A 197 -20.62 -1.51 -6.04
CA ILE A 197 -19.99 -1.29 -7.34
C ILE A 197 -20.58 -0.03 -7.97
N GLY A 198 -19.72 0.91 -8.40
CA GLY A 198 -20.20 2.13 -9.00
C GLY A 198 -19.14 3.22 -9.13
N ARG A 199 -19.52 4.28 -9.85
CA ARG A 199 -18.80 5.55 -9.91
C ARG A 199 -19.48 6.52 -8.96
N PHE A 200 -18.70 7.12 -8.07
CA PHE A 200 -19.13 8.10 -7.07
C PHE A 200 -18.49 9.44 -7.41
N THR A 201 -19.32 10.39 -7.80
CA THR A 201 -18.89 11.68 -8.33
C THR A 201 -19.01 12.76 -7.26
N PHE A 202 -17.90 13.45 -7.05
CA PHE A 202 -17.73 14.56 -6.13
C PHE A 202 -17.77 15.86 -6.93
N HIS A 203 -18.50 16.84 -6.41
CA HIS A 203 -18.63 18.16 -6.98
C HIS A 203 -18.12 19.18 -5.96
N THR A 204 -16.94 19.72 -6.24
CA THR A 204 -16.34 20.80 -5.46
C THR A 204 -16.70 22.13 -6.12
N GLU A 205 -17.36 23.02 -5.39
CA GLU A 205 -17.54 24.40 -5.78
C GLU A 205 -16.68 25.30 -4.90
N VAL A 206 -15.98 26.25 -5.52
CA VAL A 206 -15.19 27.26 -4.83
C VAL A 206 -15.74 28.62 -5.25
N GLY A 207 -16.08 29.45 -4.27
CA GLY A 207 -16.46 30.83 -4.48
C GLY A 207 -15.80 31.76 -3.47
N CYS A 208 -15.80 33.06 -3.78
CA CYS A 208 -15.31 34.10 -2.90
C CYS A 208 -16.48 34.72 -2.13
N MET A 209 -16.25 35.06 -0.86
CA MET A 209 -17.17 35.83 -0.05
C MET A 209 -16.78 37.32 -0.14
N ASP A 210 -17.53 38.10 -0.92
CA ASP A 210 -17.32 39.54 -1.07
C ASP A 210 -18.49 40.29 -0.42
N ASN A 211 -18.20 41.08 0.62
CA ASN A 211 -19.19 41.82 1.41
C ASN A 211 -20.37 40.94 1.90
N GLY A 212 -20.08 39.68 2.25
CA GLY A 212 -21.06 38.70 2.71
C GLY A 212 -21.90 38.05 1.59
N VAL A 213 -21.59 38.34 0.31
CA VAL A 213 -22.23 37.72 -0.85
C VAL A 213 -21.30 36.67 -1.42
N TYR A 214 -21.80 35.44 -1.57
CA TYR A 214 -21.11 34.37 -2.25
C TYR A 214 -21.06 34.63 -3.76
N GLN A 215 -19.86 34.66 -4.33
CA GLN A 215 -19.60 34.75 -5.75
C GLN A 215 -18.88 33.49 -6.22
N PHE A 216 -19.58 32.66 -6.99
CA PHE A 216 -19.00 31.45 -7.58
C PHE A 216 -17.77 31.79 -8.44
N TYR A 217 -16.72 30.99 -8.30
CA TYR A 217 -15.48 31.16 -9.04
C TYR A 217 -15.18 29.94 -9.92
N GLN A 218 -15.10 28.74 -9.33
CA GLN A 218 -14.71 27.53 -10.04
C GLN A 218 -15.44 26.30 -9.50
N GLY A 219 -15.76 25.37 -10.41
CA GLY A 219 -16.24 24.03 -10.08
C GLY A 219 -15.26 22.97 -10.54
N MET A 220 -15.14 21.88 -9.78
CA MET A 220 -14.32 20.71 -10.09
C MET A 220 -15.15 19.44 -9.88
N ILE A 221 -14.81 18.42 -10.67
CA ILE A 221 -15.45 17.10 -10.58
C ILE A 221 -14.35 16.07 -10.32
N THR A 222 -14.55 15.25 -9.30
CA THR A 222 -13.65 14.14 -8.96
C THR A 222 -14.46 12.85 -8.93
N ASP A 223 -13.96 11.80 -9.58
CA ASP A 223 -14.61 10.49 -9.61
C ASP A 223 -13.81 9.49 -8.77
N ILE A 224 -14.54 8.74 -7.94
CA ILE A 224 -14.06 7.52 -7.27
C ILE A 224 -14.81 6.34 -7.90
N LEU A 225 -14.09 5.30 -8.29
CA LEU A 225 -14.63 4.07 -8.86
C LEU A 225 -14.44 2.91 -7.89
N THR A 226 -15.54 2.32 -7.44
CA THR A 226 -15.51 1.04 -6.74
C THR A 226 -15.83 -0.07 -7.74
N VAL A 227 -14.84 -0.91 -8.04
CA VAL A 227 -14.96 -1.95 -9.09
C VAL A 227 -15.51 -3.28 -8.60
N LYS A 228 -15.51 -3.51 -7.29
CA LYS A 228 -15.99 -4.75 -6.66
C LYS A 228 -16.68 -4.40 -5.35
N ASP A 229 -17.78 -5.06 -5.04
CA ASP A 229 -18.34 -5.11 -3.69
C ASP A 229 -17.80 -6.34 -2.94
N THR A 230 -18.05 -6.41 -1.63
CA THR A 230 -17.56 -7.49 -0.78
C THR A 230 -18.17 -8.84 -1.14
N ALA A 231 -19.42 -8.85 -1.61
CA ALA A 231 -20.11 -10.05 -2.06
C ALA A 231 -19.45 -10.65 -3.31
N THR A 232 -19.18 -9.80 -4.32
CA THR A 232 -18.47 -10.18 -5.55
C THR A 232 -17.06 -10.63 -5.23
N MET A 233 -16.34 -9.92 -4.35
CA MET A 233 -15.01 -10.32 -3.91
C MET A 233 -15.00 -11.70 -3.23
N ALA A 234 -15.98 -11.98 -2.36
CA ALA A 234 -16.14 -13.28 -1.73
C ALA A 234 -16.45 -14.39 -2.74
N ASP A 235 -17.33 -14.13 -3.71
CA ASP A 235 -17.68 -15.08 -4.78
C ASP A 235 -16.48 -15.42 -5.67
N GLU A 236 -15.68 -14.43 -6.04
CA GLU A 236 -14.46 -14.64 -6.80
C GLU A 236 -13.41 -15.43 -5.98
N ILE A 237 -13.22 -15.13 -4.70
CA ILE A 237 -12.33 -15.90 -3.81
C ILE A 237 -12.77 -17.37 -3.77
N ILE A 238 -14.06 -17.64 -3.55
CA ILE A 238 -14.61 -19.00 -3.53
C ILE A 238 -14.38 -19.71 -4.87
N THR A 239 -14.60 -19.01 -5.99
CA THR A 239 -14.39 -19.55 -7.34
C THR A 239 -12.93 -19.92 -7.56
N LEU A 240 -12.00 -19.02 -7.23
CA LEU A 240 -10.56 -19.25 -7.39
C LEU A 240 -10.08 -20.40 -6.50
N LEU A 241 -10.48 -20.42 -5.23
CA LEU A 241 -10.16 -21.51 -4.30
C LEU A 241 -10.65 -22.86 -4.82
N SER A 242 -11.88 -22.92 -5.34
CA SER A 242 -12.46 -24.15 -5.85
C SER A 242 -11.82 -24.65 -7.15
N SER A 243 -11.06 -23.78 -7.84
CA SER A 243 -10.32 -24.12 -9.07
C SER A 243 -8.90 -24.63 -8.82
N LEU A 244 -8.41 -24.57 -7.58
CA LEU A 244 -7.06 -25.01 -7.24
C LEU A 244 -6.89 -26.52 -7.45
N SER A 245 -5.84 -26.89 -8.19
CA SER A 245 -5.48 -28.30 -8.43
C SER A 245 -4.68 -28.88 -7.25
N VAL A 246 -5.33 -29.01 -6.10
CA VAL A 246 -4.74 -29.58 -4.87
C VAL A 246 -5.35 -30.96 -4.54
N SER A 247 -4.68 -31.73 -3.68
CA SER A 247 -5.19 -33.06 -3.28
C SER A 247 -4.89 -33.38 -1.81
N GLY A 248 -5.52 -34.43 -1.29
CA GLY A 248 -5.27 -34.94 0.06
C GLY A 248 -5.58 -33.91 1.15
N GLN A 249 -4.60 -33.61 2.00
CA GLN A 249 -4.79 -32.69 3.12
C GLN A 249 -4.99 -31.24 2.67
N GLU A 250 -4.36 -30.81 1.56
CA GLU A 250 -4.51 -29.45 1.05
C GLU A 250 -5.91 -29.21 0.48
N ASP A 251 -6.53 -30.20 -0.18
CA ASP A 251 -7.93 -30.12 -0.61
C ASP A 251 -8.89 -29.90 0.58
N ALA A 252 -8.67 -30.60 1.69
CA ALA A 252 -9.43 -30.37 2.91
C ALA A 252 -9.24 -28.95 3.47
N LYS A 253 -8.03 -28.37 3.35
CA LYS A 253 -7.75 -26.98 3.74
C LYS A 253 -8.46 -25.97 2.84
N VAL A 254 -8.44 -26.17 1.53
CA VAL A 254 -9.18 -25.35 0.56
C VAL A 254 -10.68 -25.37 0.87
N LYS A 255 -11.25 -26.56 1.09
CA LYS A 255 -12.68 -26.70 1.45
C LYS A 255 -13.04 -25.98 2.75
N ASN A 256 -12.15 -26.01 3.75
CA ASN A 256 -12.36 -25.24 4.99
C ASN A 256 -12.33 -23.73 4.74
N ALA A 257 -11.38 -23.23 3.94
CA ALA A 257 -11.31 -21.82 3.56
C ALA A 257 -12.58 -21.40 2.81
N VAL A 258 -13.03 -22.17 1.82
CA VAL A 258 -14.28 -21.92 1.09
C VAL A 258 -15.48 -21.85 2.04
N ARG A 259 -15.59 -22.77 3.00
CA ARG A 259 -16.66 -22.73 4.01
C ARG A 259 -16.66 -21.41 4.78
N TYR A 260 -15.51 -21.00 5.32
CA TYR A 260 -15.40 -19.77 6.10
C TYR A 260 -15.70 -18.51 5.27
N ILE A 261 -15.24 -18.43 4.01
CA ILE A 261 -15.57 -17.31 3.12
C ILE A 261 -17.07 -17.31 2.78
N ASN A 262 -17.69 -18.47 2.61
CA ASN A 262 -19.13 -18.57 2.38
C ASN A 262 -19.94 -18.15 3.63
N ASP A 263 -19.45 -18.46 4.83
CA ASP A 263 -20.04 -17.98 6.08
C ASP A 263 -19.99 -16.44 6.16
N VAL A 264 -18.87 -15.82 5.77
CA VAL A 264 -18.74 -14.35 5.67
C VAL A 264 -19.70 -13.77 4.64
N ARG A 265 -19.78 -14.36 3.44
CA ARG A 265 -20.64 -13.92 2.33
C ARG A 265 -22.12 -13.93 2.69
N THR A 266 -22.57 -14.95 3.41
CA THR A 266 -24.00 -15.18 3.67
C THR A 266 -24.48 -14.59 5.00
N ARG A 267 -23.57 -14.06 5.82
CA ARG A 267 -23.93 -13.50 7.14
C ARG A 267 -24.66 -12.18 6.99
N VAL A 268 -25.87 -12.12 7.54
CA VAL A 268 -26.59 -10.87 7.76
C VAL A 268 -25.94 -10.13 8.93
N ILE A 269 -25.54 -8.87 8.70
CA ILE A 269 -24.87 -8.03 9.71
C ILE A 269 -25.92 -7.26 10.49
N ALA A 270 -26.23 -7.71 11.70
CA ALA A 270 -27.18 -7.03 12.59
C ALA A 270 -26.47 -6.22 13.70
N GLY A 271 -25.20 -6.51 13.95
CA GLY A 271 -24.43 -5.91 15.04
C GLY A 271 -22.93 -6.09 14.91
N GLU A 272 -22.20 -5.40 15.81
CA GLU A 272 -20.73 -5.51 15.97
C GLU A 272 -20.26 -6.96 16.07
N LYS A 273 -20.97 -7.79 16.83
CA LYS A 273 -20.65 -9.22 17.00
C LYS A 273 -20.63 -10.01 15.70
N ASP A 274 -21.44 -9.63 14.71
CA ASP A 274 -21.45 -10.32 13.41
C ASP A 274 -20.25 -9.90 12.56
N ILE A 275 -19.79 -8.64 12.71
CA ILE A 275 -18.55 -8.15 12.11
C ILE A 275 -17.35 -8.87 12.73
N GLU A 276 -17.28 -8.99 14.06
CA GLU A 276 -16.22 -9.74 14.75
C GLU A 276 -16.14 -11.20 14.30
N LYS A 277 -17.29 -11.85 14.14
CA LYS A 277 -17.32 -13.21 13.59
C LYS A 277 -16.83 -13.23 12.14
N ASN A 278 -17.14 -12.21 11.33
CA ASN A 278 -16.65 -12.15 9.94
C ASN A 278 -15.12 -12.04 9.91
N ILE A 279 -14.54 -11.16 10.74
CA ILE A 279 -13.09 -11.06 10.93
C ILE A 279 -12.52 -12.43 11.35
N GLY A 280 -13.12 -13.06 12.37
CA GLY A 280 -12.67 -14.37 12.85
C GLY A 280 -12.71 -15.48 11.80
N ASP A 281 -13.72 -15.51 10.94
CA ASP A 281 -13.81 -16.51 9.87
C ASP A 281 -12.87 -16.20 8.70
N MET A 282 -12.65 -14.91 8.37
CA MET A 282 -11.60 -14.50 7.43
C MET A 282 -10.21 -14.97 7.89
N LEU A 283 -9.87 -14.77 9.17
CA LEU A 283 -8.59 -15.21 9.73
C LEU A 283 -8.42 -16.74 9.66
N LYS A 284 -9.46 -17.51 10.02
CA LYS A 284 -9.42 -18.98 9.89
C LYS A 284 -9.28 -19.43 8.44
N ALA A 285 -9.89 -18.71 7.51
CA ALA A 285 -9.74 -18.98 6.08
C ALA A 285 -8.29 -18.76 5.65
N ILE A 286 -7.69 -17.62 6.02
CA ILE A 286 -6.28 -17.29 5.72
C ILE A 286 -5.35 -18.36 6.32
N ASP A 287 -5.52 -18.69 7.60
CA ASP A 287 -4.71 -19.72 8.29
C ASP A 287 -4.78 -21.08 7.61
N SER A 288 -5.94 -21.43 7.05
CA SER A 288 -6.11 -22.69 6.31
C SER A 288 -5.25 -22.73 5.04
N LEU A 289 -4.95 -21.59 4.44
CA LEU A 289 -4.18 -21.48 3.19
C LEU A 289 -2.67 -21.31 3.41
N ILE A 290 -2.21 -21.05 4.64
CA ILE A 290 -0.77 -20.89 4.95
C ILE A 290 0.01 -22.17 4.61
N SER A 291 -0.58 -23.34 4.86
CA SER A 291 0.08 -24.63 4.64
C SER A 291 0.01 -25.15 3.20
N ILE A 292 -0.67 -24.43 2.29
CA ILE A 292 -0.75 -24.84 0.88
C ILE A 292 0.55 -24.43 0.20
N THR A 293 1.28 -25.42 -0.30
CA THR A 293 2.58 -25.25 -0.96
C THR A 293 2.61 -25.78 -2.38
N SER A 294 1.64 -26.63 -2.75
CA SER A 294 1.57 -27.23 -4.08
C SER A 294 0.98 -26.31 -5.16
N ALA A 295 0.35 -25.20 -4.77
CA ALA A 295 -0.31 -24.27 -5.68
C ALA A 295 0.05 -22.82 -5.34
N GLU A 296 0.24 -22.00 -6.38
CA GLU A 296 0.39 -20.56 -6.23
C GLU A 296 -0.96 -19.91 -5.96
N ILE A 297 -1.06 -19.20 -4.83
CA ILE A 297 -2.29 -18.52 -4.41
C ILE A 297 -2.10 -17.03 -4.05
N PRO A 298 -1.17 -16.27 -4.68
CA PRO A 298 -0.90 -14.88 -4.28
C PRO A 298 -2.13 -13.97 -4.46
N ASP A 299 -2.86 -14.12 -5.57
CA ASP A 299 -4.03 -13.28 -5.87
C ASP A 299 -5.19 -13.58 -4.92
N ILE A 300 -5.39 -14.86 -4.56
CA ILE A 300 -6.41 -15.28 -3.58
C ILE A 300 -6.10 -14.67 -2.21
N ARG A 301 -4.84 -14.77 -1.75
CA ARG A 301 -4.42 -14.20 -0.46
C ARG A 301 -4.65 -12.69 -0.41
N LEU A 302 -4.29 -11.99 -1.47
CA LEU A 302 -4.54 -10.56 -1.58
C LEU A 302 -6.04 -10.23 -1.45
N MET A 303 -6.89 -10.91 -2.21
CA MET A 303 -8.33 -10.64 -2.17
C MET A 303 -8.90 -10.90 -0.78
N MET A 304 -8.42 -11.94 -0.09
CA MET A 304 -8.78 -12.20 1.29
C MET A 304 -8.29 -11.11 2.25
N ASP A 305 -7.09 -10.56 2.04
CA ASP A 305 -6.58 -9.43 2.83
C ASP A 305 -7.43 -8.17 2.61
N HIS A 306 -7.84 -7.88 1.38
CA HIS A 306 -8.76 -6.76 1.10
C HIS A 306 -10.11 -6.96 1.78
N LEU A 307 -10.68 -8.16 1.68
CA LEU A 307 -11.95 -8.49 2.33
C LEU A 307 -11.83 -8.42 3.86
N LEU A 308 -10.73 -8.90 4.44
CA LEU A 308 -10.46 -8.80 5.87
C LEU A 308 -10.37 -7.33 6.31
N ARG A 309 -9.59 -6.51 5.60
CA ARG A 309 -9.44 -5.07 5.89
C ARG A 309 -10.77 -4.32 5.84
N PHE A 310 -11.66 -4.69 4.91
CA PHE A 310 -13.02 -4.14 4.89
C PHE A 310 -13.75 -4.40 6.20
N TRP A 311 -13.74 -5.64 6.69
CA TRP A 311 -14.42 -6.01 7.93
C TRP A 311 -13.78 -5.38 9.17
N GLU A 312 -12.45 -5.30 9.20
CA GLU A 312 -11.70 -4.60 10.27
C GLU A 312 -12.03 -3.10 10.30
N GLY A 313 -12.05 -2.45 9.12
CA GLY A 313 -12.47 -1.06 9.00
C GLY A 313 -13.92 -0.86 9.45
N ARG A 314 -14.83 -1.73 9.00
CA ARG A 314 -16.23 -1.70 9.43
C ARG A 314 -16.38 -1.88 10.94
N TRP A 315 -15.58 -2.73 11.58
CA TRP A 315 -15.58 -2.89 13.04
C TRP A 315 -15.11 -1.62 13.75
N TYR A 316 -14.03 -1.01 13.28
CA TYR A 316 -13.51 0.24 13.84
C TYR A 316 -14.52 1.40 13.74
N PHE A 317 -15.25 1.48 12.62
CA PHE A 317 -16.25 2.51 12.36
C PHE A 317 -17.68 2.16 12.82
N TYR A 318 -17.91 0.97 13.40
CA TYR A 318 -19.24 0.59 13.92
C TYR A 318 -19.62 1.32 15.23
N ARG A 319 -18.78 2.23 15.71
CA ARG A 319 -18.97 3.00 16.95
C ARG A 319 -19.77 4.27 16.70
#